data_AF-A0A9E0TVG2-F1
#
_entry.id   AF-A0A9E0TVG2-F1
#
_cell.length_a   1.000
_cell.length_b   1.000
_cell.length_c   1.000
_cell.angle_alpha   90.00
_cell.angle_beta   90.00
_cell.angle_gamma   90.00
#
_symmetry.space_group_name_H-M   'P 1'
#
loop_
_entity.id
_entity.type
_entity.pdbx_description
1 polymer ?
#
loop_
_entity_poly.entity_id
_entity_poly.type
_entity_poly.pdbx_seq_one_letter_code
_entity_poly.pdbx_strand_id
1 'polypeptide(L)'
;MNEWRFWLYPLGLVAQAAFGLRFLIQWIESEKKQQSVVPPLFWKLSLLGNGALFIHSFIQAHFPMCLAQSLNAVLFWRNLNLLQPAEKQCSLKKVLYLLLFAACTTTILFTLQANLFAISWISAPWVFNSA
;
A
#
# COMPACT_ATOMS: atom_id res chain seq x y z
N MET A 1 -14.50 29.40 7.99
CA MET A 1 -13.24 28.66 7.78
C MET A 1 -13.25 28.12 6.35
N ASN A 2 -12.12 28.00 5.66
CA ASN A 2 -12.02 27.87 4.19
C ASN A 2 -12.81 26.69 3.53
N GLU A 3 -14.09 26.90 3.23
CA GLU A 3 -15.04 25.99 2.55
C GLU A 3 -14.46 25.34 1.27
N TRP A 4 -13.64 26.08 0.51
CA TRP A 4 -13.04 25.60 -0.74
C TRP A 4 -12.11 24.39 -0.56
N ARG A 5 -11.52 24.19 0.63
CA ARG A 5 -10.63 23.05 0.92
C ARG A 5 -11.42 21.74 1.06
N PHE A 6 -12.66 21.81 1.53
CA PHE A 6 -13.54 20.65 1.66
C PHE A 6 -13.85 20.05 0.28
N TRP A 7 -14.15 20.90 -0.71
CA TRP A 7 -14.40 20.49 -2.10
C TRP A 7 -13.18 19.92 -2.82
N LEU A 8 -11.96 20.25 -2.38
CA LEU A 8 -10.72 19.72 -2.93
C LEU A 8 -10.30 18.38 -2.30
N TYR A 9 -10.85 18.01 -1.15
CA TYR A 9 -10.48 16.77 -0.47
C TYR A 9 -10.80 15.49 -1.29
N PRO A 10 -11.97 15.39 -1.97
CA PRO A 10 -12.24 14.27 -2.89
C PRO A 10 -11.26 14.18 -4.05
N LEU A 11 -10.73 15.31 -4.55
CA LEU A 11 -9.75 15.30 -5.65
C LEU A 11 -8.47 14.56 -5.24
N GLY A 12 -8.02 14.73 -4.00
CA GLY A 12 -6.87 14.00 -3.46
C GLY A 12 -7.12 12.49 -3.34
N LEU A 13 -8.34 12.08 -3.03
CA LEU A 13 -8.73 10.65 -3.02
C LEU A 13 -8.77 10.07 -4.44
N VAL A 14 -9.38 10.79 -5.39
CA VAL A 14 -9.42 10.37 -6.80
C VAL A 14 -8.02 10.28 -7.40
N ALA A 15 -7.16 11.25 -7.13
CA ALA A 15 -5.77 11.23 -7.57
C ALA A 15 -5.03 10.02 -6.98
N GLN A 16 -5.10 9.80 -5.67
CA GLN A 16 -4.48 8.62 -5.03
C GLN A 16 -5.00 7.31 -5.61
N ALA A 17 -6.31 7.20 -5.83
CA ALA A 17 -6.92 6.03 -6.44
C ALA A 17 -6.41 5.81 -7.87
N ALA A 18 -6.34 6.85 -8.70
CA ALA A 18 -5.85 6.76 -10.07
C ALA A 18 -4.36 6.34 -10.12
N PHE A 19 -3.51 6.93 -9.27
CA PHE A 19 -2.09 6.58 -9.19
C PHE A 19 -1.89 5.15 -8.66
N GLY A 20 -2.67 4.70 -7.68
CA GLY A 20 -2.63 3.32 -7.19
C GLY A 20 -3.12 2.31 -8.24
N LEU A 21 -4.22 2.64 -8.93
CA LEU A 21 -4.82 1.76 -9.94
C LEU A 21 -3.87 1.52 -11.12
N ARG A 22 -3.04 2.49 -11.49
CA ARG A 22 -2.00 2.31 -12.52
C ARG A 22 -1.10 1.10 -12.24
N PHE A 23 -0.66 0.95 -10.99
CA PHE A 23 0.16 -0.19 -10.58
C PHE A 23 -0.64 -1.48 -10.52
N LEU A 24 -1.89 -1.42 -10.07
CA LEU A 24 -2.77 -2.59 -10.02
C LEU A 24 -3.06 -3.13 -11.42
N ILE A 25 -3.41 -2.27 -12.38
CA ILE A 25 -3.64 -2.64 -13.78
C ILE A 25 -2.37 -3.26 -14.38
N GLN A 26 -1.21 -2.63 -14.17
CA GLN A 26 0.05 -3.20 -14.64
C GLN A 26 0.30 -4.59 -14.04
N TRP A 27 0.06 -4.78 -12.74
CA TRP A 27 0.23 -6.08 -12.10
C TRP A 27 -0.71 -7.12 -12.70
N ILE A 28 -1.99 -6.80 -12.91
CA ILE A 28 -2.96 -7.70 -13.55
C ILE A 28 -2.48 -8.10 -14.95
N GLU A 29 -1.98 -7.15 -15.74
CA GLU A 29 -1.46 -7.43 -17.08
C GLU A 29 -0.18 -8.29 -17.04
N SER A 30 0.71 -8.05 -16.07
CA SER A 30 1.89 -8.89 -15.86
C SER A 30 1.54 -10.30 -15.40
N GLU A 31 0.50 -10.46 -14.60
CA GLU A 31 0.01 -11.76 -14.16
C GLU A 31 -0.66 -12.53 -15.32
N LYS A 32 -1.47 -11.87 -16.15
CA LYS A 32 -2.04 -12.49 -17.36
C LYS A 32 -0.95 -13.01 -18.31
N LYS A 33 0.15 -12.27 -18.44
CA LYS A 33 1.27 -12.61 -19.33
C LYS A 33 2.35 -13.48 -18.66
N GLN A 34 2.25 -13.71 -17.34
CA GLN A 34 3.28 -14.34 -16.50
C GLN A 34 4.69 -13.74 -16.72
N GLN A 35 4.75 -12.43 -17.03
CA GLN A 35 5.98 -11.73 -17.39
C GLN A 35 5.95 -10.30 -16.85
N SER A 36 7.06 -9.89 -16.24
CA SER A 36 7.30 -8.50 -15.85
C SER A 36 8.23 -7.85 -16.86
N VAL A 37 7.74 -6.82 -17.56
CA VAL A 37 8.51 -6.07 -18.57
C VAL A 37 9.38 -4.99 -17.90
N VAL A 38 9.05 -4.64 -16.65
CA VAL A 38 9.70 -3.55 -15.91
C VAL A 38 11.03 -4.03 -15.28
N PRO A 39 12.11 -3.22 -15.33
CA PRO A 39 13.42 -3.63 -14.83
C PRO A 39 13.43 -4.08 -13.37
N PRO A 40 14.22 -5.11 -12.99
CA PRO A 40 14.31 -5.57 -11.59
C PRO A 40 14.70 -4.47 -10.60
N LEU A 41 15.55 -3.53 -11.02
CA LEU A 41 16.01 -2.43 -10.18
C LEU A 41 14.86 -1.51 -9.75
N PHE A 42 13.90 -1.26 -10.64
CA PHE A 42 12.72 -0.48 -10.33
C PHE A 42 11.96 -1.09 -9.15
N TRP A 43 11.68 -2.40 -9.21
CA TRP A 43 10.94 -3.09 -8.14
C TRP A 43 11.71 -3.14 -6.82
N LYS A 44 13.04 -3.29 -6.86
CA LYS A 44 13.88 -3.25 -5.64
C LYS A 44 13.84 -1.88 -4.97
N LEU A 45 13.96 -0.81 -5.75
CA LEU A 45 13.84 0.56 -5.25
C LEU A 45 12.42 0.83 -4.71
N SER A 46 11.38 0.36 -5.39
CA SER A 46 10.00 0.48 -4.92
C SER A 46 9.76 -0.26 -3.61
N LEU A 47 10.37 -1.44 -3.39
CA LEU A 47 10.31 -2.14 -2.11
C LEU A 47 10.99 -1.36 -0.98
N LEU A 48 12.17 -0.79 -1.24
CA LEU A 48 12.87 0.07 -0.28
C LEU A 48 12.04 1.30 0.08
N GLY A 49 11.49 1.98 -0.94
CA GLY A 49 10.61 3.13 -0.76
C GLY A 49 9.35 2.79 0.03
N ASN A 50 8.70 1.66 -0.27
CA ASN A 50 7.56 1.18 0.52
C ASN A 50 7.92 0.90 1.97
N GLY A 51 9.07 0.28 2.23
CA GLY A 51 9.53 0.03 3.60
C GLY A 51 9.71 1.34 4.38
N ALA A 52 10.36 2.33 3.76
CA ALA A 52 10.54 3.64 4.37
C ALA A 52 9.20 4.35 4.63
N LEU A 53 8.29 4.34 3.64
CA LEU A 53 6.96 4.96 3.78
C LEU A 53 6.06 4.22 4.78
N PHE A 54 6.21 2.90 4.89
CA PHE A 54 5.50 2.10 5.88
C PHE A 54 5.94 2.48 7.30
N ILE A 55 7.26 2.52 7.56
CA ILE A 55 7.81 2.92 8.86
C ILE A 55 7.38 4.34 9.20
N HIS A 56 7.52 5.27 8.27
CA HIS A 56 7.14 6.65 8.44
C HIS A 56 5.64 6.80 8.78
N SER A 57 4.76 6.12 8.03
CA SER A 57 3.31 6.19 8.25
C SER A 57 2.90 5.51 9.56
N PHE A 58 3.64 4.48 9.99
CA PHE A 58 3.40 3.79 11.26
C PHE A 58 3.72 4.67 12.47
N ILE A 59 4.85 5.39 12.41
CA ILE A 59 5.23 6.37 13.44
C ILE A 59 4.18 7.47 13.56
N GLN A 60 3.63 7.92 12.43
CA GLN A 60 2.60 8.96 12.41
C GLN A 60 1.18 8.42 12.67
N ALA A 61 1.02 7.12 12.94
CA ALA A 61 -0.27 6.45 13.12
C ALA A 61 -1.26 6.65 11.96
N HIS A 62 -0.79 6.79 10.70
CA HIS A 62 -1.65 6.87 9.51
C HIS A 62 -1.94 5.48 8.92
N PHE A 63 -2.99 4.84 9.43
CA PHE A 63 -3.37 3.48 9.03
C PHE A 63 -3.58 3.29 7.52
N PRO A 64 -4.35 4.15 6.80
CA PRO A 64 -4.63 3.93 5.37
C PRO A 64 -3.36 3.88 4.51
N MET A 65 -2.38 4.72 4.85
CA MET A 65 -1.10 4.78 4.15
C MET A 65 -0.26 3.52 4.43
N CYS A 66 -0.17 3.08 5.69
CA CYS A 66 0.50 1.82 6.03
C CYS A 66 -0.11 0.61 5.33
N LEU A 67 -1.44 0.51 5.29
CA LEU A 67 -2.14 -0.58 4.62
C LEU A 67 -1.84 -0.60 3.12
N ALA A 68 -1.87 0.56 2.46
CA ALA A 68 -1.50 0.65 1.05
C ALA A 68 -0.06 0.17 0.80
N GLN A 69 0.89 0.57 1.65
CA GLN A 69 2.30 0.20 1.46
C GLN A 69 2.60 -1.27 1.77
N SER A 70 1.90 -1.89 2.72
CA SER A 70 2.05 -3.32 2.97
C SER A 70 1.52 -4.17 1.81
N LEU A 71 0.38 -3.79 1.22
CA LEU A 71 -0.16 -4.43 0.02
C LEU A 71 0.76 -4.24 -1.19
N ASN A 72 1.21 -3.00 -1.44
CA ASN A 72 2.12 -2.71 -2.54
C ASN A 72 3.44 -3.48 -2.42
N ALA A 73 3.95 -3.71 -1.21
CA ALA A 73 5.17 -4.50 -1.00
C ALA A 73 5.00 -5.94 -1.54
N VAL A 74 3.85 -6.58 -1.29
CA VAL A 74 3.55 -7.91 -1.82
C VAL A 74 3.46 -7.89 -3.35
N LEU A 75 2.82 -6.87 -3.92
CA LEU A 75 2.70 -6.73 -5.39
C LEU A 75 4.05 -6.50 -6.07
N PHE A 76 4.93 -5.68 -5.48
CA PHE A 76 6.26 -5.42 -6.02
C PHE A 76 7.18 -6.63 -5.88
N TRP A 77 7.09 -7.35 -4.77
CA TRP A 77 7.75 -8.65 -4.62
C TRP A 77 7.24 -9.66 -5.66
N ARG A 78 5.94 -9.73 -5.92
CA ARG A 78 5.37 -10.61 -6.96
C ARG A 78 5.92 -10.26 -8.33
N ASN A 79 6.01 -8.98 -8.68
CA ASN A 79 6.61 -8.56 -9.94
C ASN A 79 8.09 -8.97 -10.06
N LEU A 80 8.87 -8.99 -8.97
CA LEU A 80 10.22 -9.58 -8.95
C LEU A 80 10.20 -11.10 -9.11
N ASN A 81 9.22 -11.78 -8.51
CA ASN A 81 9.08 -13.22 -8.64
C ASN A 81 8.73 -13.65 -10.08
N LEU A 82 7.92 -12.87 -10.80
CA LEU A 82 7.60 -13.10 -12.22
C LEU A 82 8.83 -12.93 -13.16
N LEU A 83 9.90 -12.27 -12.72
CA LEU A 83 11.16 -12.18 -13.47
C LEU A 83 12.02 -13.45 -13.34
N GLN A 84 11.67 -14.35 -12.42
CA GLN A 84 12.39 -15.61 -12.21
C GLN A 84 11.92 -16.68 -13.19
N PRO A 85 12.72 -17.76 -13.41
CA PRO A 85 12.28 -18.91 -14.19
C PRO A 85 10.95 -19.46 -13.68
N ALA A 86 10.10 -19.94 -14.59
CA ALA A 86 8.73 -20.39 -14.29
C ALA A 86 8.66 -21.39 -13.12
N GLU A 87 9.66 -22.27 -13.00
CA GLU A 87 9.78 -23.26 -11.92
C GLU A 87 9.88 -22.65 -10.51
N LYS A 88 10.42 -21.43 -10.39
CA LYS A 88 10.60 -20.71 -9.11
C LYS A 88 9.47 -19.71 -8.85
N GLN A 89 8.53 -19.55 -9.77
CA GLN A 89 7.42 -18.62 -9.62
C GLN A 89 6.43 -19.16 -8.59
N CYS A 90 6.01 -18.30 -7.67
CA CYS A 90 4.95 -18.63 -6.71
C CYS A 90 3.59 -18.63 -7.43
N SER A 91 2.66 -19.47 -6.96
CA SER A 91 1.28 -19.44 -7.48
C SER A 91 0.55 -18.17 -7.04
N LEU A 92 -0.36 -17.67 -7.87
CA LEU A 92 -1.25 -16.55 -7.55
C LEU A 92 -1.98 -16.76 -6.21
N LYS A 93 -2.38 -17.99 -5.88
CA LYS A 93 -3.00 -18.31 -4.58
C LYS A 93 -2.12 -17.89 -3.40
N LYS A 94 -0.80 -18.15 -3.48
CA LYS A 94 0.15 -17.73 -2.44
C LYS A 94 0.23 -16.20 -2.35
N VAL A 95 0.20 -15.51 -3.49
CA VAL A 95 0.18 -14.04 -3.51
C VAL A 95 -1.07 -13.49 -2.83
N LEU A 96 -2.24 -14.06 -3.11
CA LEU A 96 -3.49 -13.67 -2.45
C LEU A 96 -3.43 -13.93 -0.94
N TYR A 97 -2.89 -15.07 -0.51
CA TYR A 97 -2.66 -15.34 0.92
C TYR A 97 -1.69 -14.34 1.54
N LEU A 98 -0.62 -13.94 0.85
CA LEU A 98 0.32 -12.93 1.33
C LEU A 98 -0.33 -11.55 1.42
N LEU A 99 -1.20 -11.17 0.48
CA LEU A 99 -1.97 -9.92 0.54
C LEU A 99 -2.91 -9.90 1.74
N LEU A 100 -3.65 -10.98 1.95
CA LEU A 100 -4.53 -11.12 3.12
C LEU A 100 -3.73 -11.09 4.42
N PHE A 101 -2.63 -11.82 4.47
CA PHE A 101 -1.75 -11.84 5.64
C PHE A 101 -1.19 -10.45 5.95
N ALA A 102 -0.72 -9.71 4.94
CA ALA A 102 -0.20 -8.35 5.08
C ALA A 102 -1.28 -7.37 5.57
N ALA A 103 -2.51 -7.47 5.05
CA ALA A 103 -3.64 -6.65 5.50
C ALA A 103 -4.01 -6.95 6.97
N CYS A 104 -4.07 -8.23 7.34
CA CYS A 104 -4.35 -8.66 8.70
C CYS A 104 -3.26 -8.22 9.67
N THR A 105 -1.97 -8.45 9.34
CA THR A 105 -0.86 -8.01 10.20
C THR A 105 -0.83 -6.51 10.37
N THR A 106 -1.05 -5.73 9.30
CA THR A 106 -1.09 -4.26 9.41
C THR A 106 -2.23 -3.83 10.34
N THR A 107 -3.42 -4.41 10.19
CA THR A 107 -4.56 -4.12 11.06
C THR A 107 -4.28 -4.48 12.51
N ILE A 108 -3.67 -5.65 12.76
CA ILE A 108 -3.32 -6.10 14.12
C ILE A 108 -2.25 -5.18 14.75
N LEU A 109 -1.24 -4.77 13.99
CA LEU A 109 -0.18 -3.89 14.50
C LEU A 109 -0.77 -2.53 14.93
N PHE A 110 -1.68 -1.98 14.13
CA PHE A 110 -2.37 -0.75 14.50
C PHE A 110 -3.31 -0.97 15.68
N THR A 111 -4.07 -2.06 15.72
CA THR A 111 -4.93 -2.37 16.89
C THR A 111 -4.14 -2.42 18.18
N LEU A 112 -2.99 -3.10 18.18
CA LEU A 112 -2.07 -3.10 19.31
C LEU A 112 -1.55 -1.69 19.62
N GLN A 113 -1.18 -0.91 18.61
CA GLN A 113 -0.68 0.45 18.79
C GLN A 113 -1.70 1.40 19.45
N ALA A 114 -3.00 1.42 19.11
CA ALA A 114 -3.93 2.27 19.90
C ALA A 114 -4.08 1.75 21.32
N ASN A 115 -4.19 0.44 21.49
CA ASN A 115 -4.43 -0.10 22.83
C ASN A 115 -3.25 0.19 23.76
N LEU A 116 -2.02 0.17 23.24
CA LEU A 116 -0.81 0.46 24.01
C LEU A 116 -0.57 1.95 24.25
N PHE A 117 -0.83 2.80 23.26
CA PHE A 117 -0.46 4.22 23.31
C PHE A 117 -1.64 5.19 23.41
N ALA A 118 -2.88 4.70 23.43
CA ALA A 118 -4.12 5.50 23.41
C ALA A 118 -4.18 6.51 22.25
N ILE A 119 -3.58 6.17 21.09
CA ILE A 119 -3.52 7.02 19.88
C ILE A 119 -4.64 6.63 18.90
N SER A 120 -5.31 7.61 18.30
CA SER A 120 -6.25 7.39 17.19
C SER A 120 -5.52 7.17 15.86
N TRP A 121 -5.84 6.09 15.13
CA TRP A 121 -5.20 5.76 13.84
C TRP A 121 -5.78 6.48 12.62
N ILE A 122 -6.93 7.12 12.83
CA ILE A 122 -7.55 8.02 11.87
C ILE A 122 -7.49 9.37 12.55
N SER A 123 -6.36 10.04 12.39
CA SER A 123 -6.32 11.48 12.60
C SER A 123 -7.26 12.07 11.55
N ALA A 124 -8.46 12.47 11.97
CA ALA A 124 -9.31 13.29 11.13
C ALA A 124 -8.46 14.50 10.70
N PRO A 125 -8.43 14.84 9.40
CA PRO A 125 -7.77 16.06 8.96
C PRO A 125 -8.18 17.20 9.88
N TRP A 126 -7.24 18.08 10.27
CA TRP A 126 -7.53 19.24 11.13
C TRP A 126 -8.74 20.09 10.65
N VAL A 127 -9.13 19.94 9.37
CA VAL A 127 -10.35 20.45 8.76
C VAL A 127 -11.64 20.06 9.51
N PHE A 128 -11.67 18.90 10.17
CA PHE A 128 -12.85 18.42 10.92
C PHE A 128 -12.77 18.69 12.43
N ASN A 129 -11.62 19.14 12.94
CA ASN A 129 -11.36 19.31 14.38
C ASN A 129 -11.28 20.78 14.82
N SER A 130 -11.72 21.70 13.98
CA SER A 130 -11.87 23.11 14.34
C SER A 130 -13.27 23.35 14.91
N ALA A 131 -13.46 22.99 16.18
CA ALA A 131 -14.53 23.54 17.01
C ALA A 131 -13.87 24.39 18.10
#